data_AF-A0A1V5CSG0-F1
#
_entry.id   AF-A0A1V5CSG0-F1
#
_cell.length_a   1.000
_cell.length_b   1.000
_cell.length_c   1.000
_cell.angle_alpha   90.00
_cell.angle_beta   90.00
_cell.angle_gamma   90.00
#
_symmetry.space_group_name_H-M   'P 1'
#
loop_
_entity.id
_entity.type
_entity.pdbx_description
1 polymer ?
#
loop_
_entity_poly.entity_id
_entity_poly.type
_entity_poly.pdbx_seq_one_letter_code
_entity_poly.pdbx_strand_id
1 'polypeptide(L)'
;MRKTEVWILASLILTSCAGLGILSEAQTDFDAGLGLFNRGKYQEAVEYFESAVSLEPDFAEAYVYLGRSYLNVREYGKALPALRTAYNLSPDTVKNEVFNLLIDALFGAATTELKKGNISGSIDRLRETIGLAPDSKRAKDELSDALITLGRDFLSKGNIDDAIGAYGEALTLSPDNTRAYLGLAKAFLEDGDIAKALETIQKAFKIDPKSKEVLKMLGDILGK
;
A
#
# COMPACT_ATOMS: atom_id res chain seq x y z
N MET A 1 66.66 1.51 49.52
CA MET A 1 67.41 1.32 48.25
C MET A 1 66.41 1.44 47.10
N ARG A 2 66.69 2.32 46.14
CA ARG A 2 65.88 2.67 44.95
C ARG A 2 65.97 1.60 43.85
N LYS A 3 65.05 1.75 42.87
CA LYS A 3 65.06 1.35 41.43
C LYS A 3 64.18 0.13 41.14
N THR A 4 63.34 0.05 40.10
CA THR A 4 62.94 0.90 38.96
C THR A 4 61.80 0.13 38.26
N GLU A 5 60.78 0.83 37.75
CA GLU A 5 60.04 0.68 36.47
C GLU A 5 59.91 -0.73 35.83
N VAL A 6 58.75 -1.15 35.31
CA VAL A 6 58.29 -0.80 33.95
C VAL A 6 56.76 -0.95 33.85
N TRP A 7 56.10 0.10 33.35
CA TRP A 7 54.76 0.04 32.75
C TRP A 7 54.91 -0.40 31.29
N ILE A 8 54.21 -1.47 30.86
CA ILE A 8 54.00 -1.74 29.44
C ILE A 8 52.50 -1.69 29.15
N LEU A 9 52.11 -0.58 28.51
CA LEU A 9 50.94 -0.45 27.65
C LEU A 9 51.27 -1.08 26.29
N ALA A 10 50.42 -2.01 25.83
CA ALA A 10 50.25 -2.36 24.42
C ALA A 10 48.81 -2.89 24.28
N SER A 11 47.81 -2.08 23.93
CA SER A 11 47.51 -1.49 22.62
C SER A 11 47.32 -2.54 21.51
N LEU A 12 46.06 -2.65 21.07
CA LEU A 12 45.54 -3.13 19.79
C LEU A 12 46.07 -4.47 19.23
N ILE A 13 45.18 -5.47 19.28
CA ILE A 13 44.85 -6.24 18.07
C ILE A 13 43.33 -6.28 17.94
N LEU A 14 42.75 -5.23 17.34
CA LEU A 14 41.48 -5.36 16.61
C LEU A 14 41.84 -6.09 15.31
N THR A 15 41.92 -7.41 15.37
CA THR A 15 41.94 -8.24 14.17
C THR A 15 40.58 -8.07 13.50
N SER A 16 40.57 -7.20 12.51
CA SER A 16 39.74 -7.28 11.33
C SER A 16 39.54 -8.76 10.97
N CYS A 17 38.34 -9.28 11.23
CA CYS A 17 37.88 -10.55 10.64
C CYS A 17 37.57 -10.31 9.16
N ALA A 18 38.56 -9.87 8.39
CA ALA A 18 38.54 -9.93 6.94
C ALA A 18 39.39 -11.14 6.55
N GLY A 19 38.75 -12.27 6.21
CA GLY A 19 39.42 -13.34 5.48
C GLY A 19 39.33 -14.78 6.02
N LEU A 20 38.21 -15.20 6.61
CA LEU A 20 37.87 -16.63 6.71
C LEU A 20 36.51 -16.84 6.06
N GLY A 21 36.43 -17.73 5.06
CA GLY A 21 35.23 -18.04 4.27
C GLY A 21 34.14 -18.79 5.03
N ILE A 22 33.83 -18.35 6.25
CA ILE A 22 32.69 -18.80 7.03
C ILE A 22 31.61 -17.74 6.80
N LEU A 23 30.55 -18.11 6.08
CA LEU A 23 29.37 -17.26 5.92
C LEU A 23 28.85 -16.89 7.32
N SER A 24 28.41 -15.65 7.52
CA SER A 24 27.73 -15.29 8.78
C SER A 24 26.50 -16.20 8.95
N GLU A 25 26.06 -16.39 10.20
CA GLU A 25 24.83 -17.14 10.47
C GLU A 25 23.65 -16.50 9.71
N ALA A 26 23.59 -15.16 9.67
CA ALA A 26 22.62 -14.41 8.88
C ALA A 26 22.69 -14.73 7.37
N GLN A 27 23.89 -14.82 6.80
CA GLN A 27 24.08 -15.18 5.39
C GLN A 27 23.68 -16.64 5.13
N THR A 28 23.96 -17.55 6.06
CA THR A 28 23.57 -18.95 5.96
C THR A 28 22.05 -19.11 5.96
N ASP A 29 21.36 -18.41 6.86
CA ASP A 29 19.90 -18.37 6.91
C ASP A 29 19.33 -17.73 5.65
N PHE A 30 19.91 -16.62 5.18
CA PHE A 30 19.51 -15.99 3.93
C PHE A 30 19.62 -16.95 2.73
N ASP A 31 20.74 -17.67 2.59
CA ASP A 31 20.95 -18.62 1.50
C ASP A 31 19.95 -19.79 1.55
N ALA A 32 19.63 -20.28 2.75
CA ALA A 32 18.60 -21.30 2.94
C ALA A 32 17.20 -20.79 2.56
N GLY A 33 16.85 -19.57 3.00
CA GLY A 33 15.63 -18.87 2.62
C GLY A 33 15.53 -18.67 1.11
N LEU A 34 16.61 -18.27 0.45
CA LEU A 34 16.68 -18.08 -1.00
C LEU A 34 16.46 -19.40 -1.75
N GLY A 35 17.03 -20.51 -1.25
CA GLY A 35 16.80 -21.85 -1.79
C GLY A 35 15.32 -22.26 -1.74
N LEU A 36 14.62 -21.95 -0.65
CA LEU A 36 13.18 -22.19 -0.50
C LEU A 36 12.35 -21.25 -1.39
N PHE A 37 12.71 -19.97 -1.43
CA PHE A 37 12.07 -18.95 -2.27
C PHE A 37 12.08 -19.35 -3.74
N ASN A 38 13.23 -19.78 -4.26
CA ASN A 38 13.38 -20.20 -5.66
C ASN A 38 12.59 -21.47 -6.00
N ARG A 39 12.17 -22.25 -4.98
CA ARG A 39 11.27 -23.40 -5.13
C ARG A 39 9.79 -23.03 -4.93
N GLY A 40 9.47 -21.75 -4.75
CA GLY A 40 8.13 -21.25 -4.49
C GLY A 40 7.61 -21.53 -3.07
N LYS A 41 8.47 -21.99 -2.15
CA LYS A 41 8.13 -22.30 -0.75
C LYS A 41 8.21 -21.02 0.09
N TYR A 42 7.41 -20.02 -0.26
CA TYR A 42 7.52 -18.68 0.31
C TYR A 42 7.25 -18.64 1.81
N GLN A 43 6.28 -19.41 2.30
CA GLN A 43 5.96 -19.46 3.73
C GLN A 43 7.12 -20.01 4.57
N GLU A 44 7.80 -21.06 4.08
CA GLU A 44 9.00 -21.61 4.74
C GLU A 44 10.17 -20.63 4.64
N ALA A 45 10.33 -19.94 3.49
CA ALA A 45 11.39 -18.96 3.28
C ALA A 45 11.32 -17.77 4.24
N VAL A 46 10.10 -17.35 4.63
CA VAL A 46 9.88 -16.26 5.61
C VAL A 46 10.63 -16.52 6.91
N GLU A 47 10.59 -17.74 7.45
CA GLU A 47 11.21 -18.07 8.74
C GLU A 47 12.72 -17.82 8.70
N TYR A 48 13.37 -18.21 7.60
CA TYR A 48 14.80 -18.00 7.40
C TYR A 48 15.15 -16.53 7.17
N PHE A 49 14.36 -15.80 6.40
CA PHE A 49 14.60 -14.37 6.19
C PHE A 49 14.34 -13.54 7.45
N GLU A 50 13.34 -13.89 8.28
CA GLU A 50 13.11 -13.30 9.60
C GLU A 50 14.31 -13.53 10.53
N SER A 51 14.88 -14.73 10.53
CA SER A 51 16.10 -15.06 11.28
C SER A 51 17.29 -14.22 10.80
N ALA A 52 17.52 -14.16 9.48
CA ALA A 52 18.62 -13.40 8.89
C ALA A 52 18.57 -11.91 9.27
N VAL A 53 17.41 -11.25 9.18
CA VAL A 53 17.27 -9.84 9.56
C VAL A 53 17.29 -9.60 11.08
N SER A 54 17.01 -10.63 11.89
CA SER A 54 17.18 -10.55 13.35
C SER A 54 18.65 -10.64 13.76
N LEU A 55 19.45 -11.42 13.02
CA LEU A 55 20.88 -11.59 13.25
C LEU A 55 21.68 -10.39 12.72
N GLU A 56 21.28 -9.85 11.57
CA GLU A 56 21.92 -8.71 10.90
C GLU A 56 20.88 -7.65 10.47
N PRO A 57 20.56 -6.67 11.33
CA PRO A 57 19.51 -5.67 11.07
C PRO A 57 19.78 -4.69 9.92
N ASP A 58 21.01 -4.63 9.39
CA ASP A 58 21.40 -3.84 8.23
C ASP A 58 21.49 -4.66 6.93
N PHE A 59 21.07 -5.93 6.95
CA PHE A 59 21.07 -6.82 5.79
C PHE A 59 19.95 -6.49 4.79
N ALA A 60 20.19 -5.49 3.94
CA ALA A 60 19.21 -4.96 2.99
C ALA A 60 18.56 -6.03 2.10
N GLU A 61 19.35 -6.96 1.55
CA GLU A 61 18.88 -7.99 0.64
C GLU A 61 17.94 -9.00 1.33
N ALA A 62 18.22 -9.37 2.58
CA ALA A 62 17.32 -10.21 3.37
C ALA A 62 15.96 -9.54 3.58
N TYR A 63 15.91 -8.23 3.84
CA TYR A 63 14.65 -7.48 3.90
C TYR A 63 13.90 -7.43 2.56
N VAL A 64 14.60 -7.34 1.42
CA VAL A 64 13.97 -7.40 0.08
C VAL A 64 13.27 -8.75 -0.09
N TYR A 65 13.98 -9.86 0.17
CA TYR A 65 13.42 -11.19 0.00
C TYR A 65 12.37 -11.54 1.06
N LEU A 66 12.47 -11.02 2.28
CA LEU A 66 11.42 -11.11 3.29
C LEU A 66 10.13 -10.44 2.80
N GLY A 67 10.24 -9.20 2.30
CA GLY A 67 9.13 -8.45 1.71
C GLY A 67 8.50 -9.19 0.52
N ARG A 68 9.30 -9.71 -0.41
CA ARG A 68 8.84 -10.53 -1.55
C ARG A 68 8.15 -11.81 -1.09
N SER A 69 8.65 -12.46 -0.04
CA SER A 69 8.04 -13.68 0.49
C SER A 69 6.67 -13.38 1.09
N TYR A 70 6.56 -12.33 1.90
CA TYR A 70 5.27 -11.87 2.42
C TYR A 70 4.27 -11.46 1.34
N LEU A 71 4.72 -10.80 0.27
CA LEU A 71 3.89 -10.49 -0.90
C LEU A 71 3.30 -11.76 -1.52
N ASN A 72 4.13 -12.80 -1.72
CA ASN A 72 3.69 -14.05 -2.32
C ASN A 72 2.69 -14.83 -1.45
N VAL A 73 2.83 -14.76 -0.13
CA VAL A 73 1.84 -15.34 0.81
C VAL A 73 0.69 -14.40 1.15
N ARG A 74 0.64 -13.21 0.52
CA ARG A 74 -0.39 -12.17 0.68
C ARG A 74 -0.49 -11.57 2.09
N GLU A 75 0.59 -11.66 2.86
CA GLU A 75 0.75 -11.01 4.17
C GLU A 75 1.22 -9.56 4.00
N TYR A 76 0.44 -8.76 3.26
CA TYR A 76 0.83 -7.41 2.85
C TYR A 76 1.17 -6.49 4.03
N GLY A 77 0.47 -6.65 5.15
CA GLY A 77 0.74 -5.88 6.38
C GLY A 77 2.15 -6.11 6.93
N LYS A 78 2.70 -7.32 6.77
CA LYS A 78 4.08 -7.64 7.14
C LYS A 78 5.08 -7.29 6.04
N ALA A 79 4.67 -7.35 4.77
CA ALA A 79 5.50 -6.93 3.65
C ALA A 79 5.89 -5.45 3.73
N LEU A 80 4.95 -4.57 4.09
CA LEU A 80 5.16 -3.12 4.15
C LEU A 80 6.36 -2.69 5.03
N PRO A 81 6.45 -3.07 6.32
CA PRO A 81 7.60 -2.70 7.15
C PRO A 81 8.91 -3.30 6.63
N ALA A 82 8.93 -4.56 6.16
CA ALA A 82 10.14 -5.17 5.61
C ALA A 82 10.64 -4.41 4.36
N LEU A 83 9.74 -4.06 3.43
CA LEU A 83 10.08 -3.33 2.22
C LEU A 83 10.50 -1.89 2.48
N ARG A 84 9.92 -1.22 3.48
CA ARG A 84 10.36 0.12 3.90
C ARG A 84 11.79 0.08 4.46
N THR A 85 12.11 -0.91 5.29
CA THR A 85 13.48 -1.11 5.78
C THR A 85 14.43 -1.43 4.64
N ALA A 86 14.04 -2.35 3.74
CA ALA A 86 14.82 -2.65 2.54
C ALA A 86 15.12 -1.40 1.71
N TYR A 87 14.12 -0.53 1.48
CA TYR A 87 14.28 0.69 0.69
C TYR A 87 15.30 1.65 1.33
N ASN A 88 15.28 1.77 2.65
CA ASN A 88 16.19 2.66 3.38
C ASN A 88 17.64 2.15 3.39
N LEU A 89 17.83 0.83 3.45
CA LEU A 89 19.15 0.20 3.49
C LEU A 89 19.75 -0.05 2.10
N SER A 90 18.90 -0.19 1.07
CA SER A 90 19.34 -0.58 -0.27
C SER A 90 20.13 0.53 -0.97
N PRO A 91 21.11 0.18 -1.81
CA PRO A 91 21.73 1.14 -2.73
C PRO A 91 20.69 1.65 -3.75
N ASP A 92 20.93 2.85 -4.30
CA ASP A 92 20.01 3.50 -5.24
C ASP A 92 19.69 2.64 -6.48
N THR A 93 20.60 1.75 -6.87
CA THR A 93 20.42 0.79 -7.98
C THR A 93 19.29 -0.21 -7.72
N VAL A 94 18.99 -0.54 -6.46
CA VAL A 94 17.97 -1.52 -6.05
C VAL A 94 16.71 -0.83 -5.54
N LYS A 95 16.79 0.44 -5.10
CA LYS A 95 15.63 1.19 -4.58
C LYS A 95 14.43 1.21 -5.52
N ASN A 96 14.64 1.30 -6.83
CA ASN A 96 13.54 1.26 -7.80
C ASN A 96 12.79 -0.08 -7.79
N GLU A 97 13.50 -1.20 -7.61
CA GLU A 97 12.87 -2.51 -7.45
C GLU A 97 12.05 -2.57 -6.16
N VAL A 98 12.65 -2.17 -5.03
CA VAL A 98 11.98 -2.17 -3.72
C VAL A 98 10.77 -1.25 -3.72
N PHE A 99 10.88 -0.10 -4.38
CA PHE A 99 9.78 0.85 -4.55
C PHE A 99 8.58 0.22 -5.27
N ASN A 100 8.82 -0.53 -6.36
CA ASN A 100 7.74 -1.24 -7.05
C ASN A 100 7.10 -2.31 -6.16
N LEU A 101 7.90 -3.07 -5.41
CA LEU A 101 7.39 -4.05 -4.44
C LEU A 101 6.56 -3.39 -3.33
N LEU A 102 6.98 -2.20 -2.86
CA LEU A 102 6.24 -1.43 -1.86
C LEU A 102 4.88 -0.99 -2.40
N ILE A 103 4.81 -0.51 -3.64
CA ILE A 103 3.55 -0.17 -4.32
C ILE A 103 2.64 -1.41 -4.42
N ASP A 104 3.17 -2.56 -4.82
CA ASP A 104 2.40 -3.81 -4.89
C ASP A 104 1.86 -4.22 -3.52
N ALA A 105 2.67 -4.07 -2.47
CA ALA A 105 2.26 -4.35 -1.10
C ALA A 105 1.15 -3.39 -0.63
N LEU A 106 1.22 -2.11 -1.00
CA LEU A 106 0.20 -1.12 -0.67
C LEU A 106 -1.14 -1.43 -1.36
N PHE A 107 -1.11 -1.76 -2.66
CA PHE A 107 -2.32 -2.20 -3.38
C PHE A 107 -2.93 -3.47 -2.79
N GLY A 108 -2.10 -4.46 -2.48
CA GLY A 108 -2.53 -5.70 -1.84
C GLY A 108 -3.16 -5.46 -0.47
N ALA A 109 -2.53 -4.60 0.35
CA ALA A 109 -3.05 -4.18 1.65
C ALA A 109 -4.38 -3.46 1.50
N ALA A 110 -4.48 -2.46 0.61
CA ALA A 110 -5.71 -1.70 0.36
C ALA A 110 -6.88 -2.62 -0.03
N THR A 111 -6.63 -3.53 -0.97
CA THR A 111 -7.63 -4.53 -1.40
C THR A 111 -8.07 -5.42 -0.25
N THR A 112 -7.14 -5.82 0.62
CA THR A 112 -7.42 -6.69 1.77
C THR A 112 -8.24 -5.97 2.84
N GLU A 113 -7.90 -4.72 3.15
CA GLU A 113 -8.67 -3.87 4.08
C GLU A 113 -10.10 -3.65 3.57
N LEU A 114 -10.25 -3.34 2.28
CA LEU A 114 -11.57 -3.14 1.68
C LEU A 114 -12.44 -4.41 1.76
N LYS A 115 -11.86 -5.60 1.50
CA LYS A 115 -12.56 -6.89 1.65
C LYS A 115 -12.99 -7.18 3.08
N LYS A 116 -12.25 -6.69 4.08
CA LYS A 116 -12.60 -6.77 5.50
C LYS A 116 -13.64 -5.72 5.92
N GLY A 117 -14.05 -4.83 5.02
CA GLY A 117 -14.93 -3.71 5.31
C GLY A 117 -14.22 -2.50 5.94
N ASN A 118 -12.89 -2.55 6.09
CA ASN A 118 -12.11 -1.42 6.58
C ASN A 118 -11.83 -0.42 5.44
N ILE A 119 -12.85 0.36 5.09
CA ILE A 119 -12.80 1.32 3.98
C ILE A 119 -11.73 2.40 4.23
N SER A 120 -11.64 2.91 5.47
CA SER A 120 -10.64 3.92 5.84
C SER A 120 -9.22 3.40 5.70
N GLY A 121 -8.93 2.20 6.20
CA GLY A 121 -7.62 1.58 6.04
C GLY A 121 -7.22 1.37 4.58
N SER A 122 -8.19 1.05 3.71
CA SER A 122 -7.95 0.98 2.25
C SER A 122 -7.58 2.35 1.66
N ILE A 123 -8.36 3.39 1.99
CA ILE A 123 -8.11 4.77 1.55
C ILE A 123 -6.72 5.25 1.98
N ASP A 124 -6.33 5.00 3.22
CA ASP A 124 -5.01 5.41 3.74
C ASP A 124 -3.87 4.80 2.92
N ARG A 125 -3.96 3.50 2.60
CA ARG A 125 -2.95 2.79 1.79
C ARG A 125 -2.91 3.30 0.34
N LEU A 126 -4.07 3.61 -0.24
CA LEU A 126 -4.15 4.14 -1.60
C LEU A 126 -3.65 5.59 -1.68
N ARG A 127 -3.92 6.41 -0.66
CA ARG A 127 -3.34 7.76 -0.54
C ARG A 127 -1.82 7.72 -0.40
N GLU A 128 -1.30 6.79 0.41
CA GLU A 128 0.15 6.54 0.48
C GLU A 128 0.70 6.15 -0.91
N THR A 129 0.00 5.27 -1.64
CA THR A 129 0.38 4.87 -3.00
C THR A 129 0.43 6.05 -3.97
N ILE A 130 -0.55 6.96 -3.94
CA ILE A 130 -0.55 8.18 -4.76
C ILE A 130 0.57 9.13 -4.34
N GLY A 131 0.87 9.22 -3.05
CA GLY A 131 2.02 10.01 -2.56
C GLY A 131 3.35 9.52 -3.13
N LEU A 132 3.49 8.20 -3.31
CA LEU A 132 4.66 7.58 -3.93
C LEU A 132 4.64 7.66 -5.47
N ALA A 133 3.48 7.42 -6.09
CA ALA A 133 3.30 7.36 -7.53
C ALA A 133 2.13 8.27 -7.98
N PRO A 134 2.34 9.60 -8.02
CA PRO A 134 1.25 10.57 -8.25
C PRO A 134 0.62 10.47 -9.64
N ASP A 135 1.33 9.89 -10.61
CA ASP A 135 0.84 9.69 -11.97
C ASP A 135 0.17 8.31 -12.17
N SER A 136 0.09 7.48 -11.12
CA SER A 136 -0.54 6.17 -11.20
C SER A 136 -2.05 6.29 -11.40
N LYS A 137 -2.49 6.08 -12.65
CA LYS A 137 -3.92 6.00 -12.99
C LYS A 137 -4.62 4.92 -12.16
N ARG A 138 -3.98 3.76 -12.02
CA ARG A 138 -4.51 2.64 -11.23
C ARG A 138 -4.77 3.06 -9.78
N ALA A 139 -3.84 3.76 -9.13
CA ALA A 139 -4.02 4.20 -7.75
C ALA A 139 -5.17 5.21 -7.61
N LYS A 140 -5.29 6.14 -8.56
CA LYS A 140 -6.41 7.10 -8.61
C LYS A 140 -7.75 6.41 -8.81
N ASP A 141 -7.83 5.47 -9.74
CA ASP A 141 -9.05 4.69 -10.00
C ASP A 141 -9.46 3.84 -8.78
N GLU A 142 -8.50 3.13 -8.15
CA GLU A 142 -8.78 2.33 -6.95
C GLU A 142 -9.18 3.20 -5.74
N LEU A 143 -8.56 4.37 -5.57
CA LEU A 143 -8.96 5.33 -4.52
C LEU A 143 -10.36 5.91 -4.79
N SER A 144 -10.66 6.27 -6.04
CA SER A 144 -12.01 6.67 -6.45
C SER A 144 -13.04 5.60 -6.08
N ASP A 145 -12.76 4.32 -6.36
CA ASP A 145 -13.67 3.21 -6.04
C ASP A 145 -13.85 2.99 -4.53
N ALA A 146 -12.78 3.15 -3.74
CA ALA A 146 -12.86 3.12 -2.28
C ALA A 146 -13.71 4.28 -1.73
N LEU A 147 -13.54 5.49 -2.28
CA LEU A 147 -14.33 6.68 -1.91
C LEU A 147 -15.81 6.55 -2.30
N ILE A 148 -16.13 5.97 -3.46
CA ILE A 148 -17.51 5.63 -3.84
C ILE A 148 -18.12 4.65 -2.82
N THR A 149 -17.33 3.70 -2.33
CA THR A 149 -17.79 2.76 -1.31
C THR A 149 -18.02 3.46 0.03
N LEU A 150 -17.14 4.39 0.41
CA LEU A 150 -17.30 5.23 1.60
C LEU A 150 -18.55 6.11 1.51
N GLY A 151 -18.77 6.79 0.38
CA GLY A 151 -19.95 7.63 0.17
C GLY A 151 -21.27 6.86 0.25
N ARG A 152 -21.26 5.60 -0.18
CA ARG A 152 -22.43 4.70 -0.04
C ARG A 152 -22.68 4.31 1.41
N ASP A 153 -21.63 4.03 2.17
CA ASP A 153 -21.72 3.73 3.60
C ASP A 153 -22.27 4.95 4.37
N PHE A 154 -21.78 6.15 4.08
CA PHE A 154 -22.31 7.39 4.66
C PHE A 154 -23.78 7.63 4.33
N LEU A 155 -24.18 7.50 3.06
CA LEU A 155 -25.59 7.60 2.67
C LEU A 155 -26.47 6.60 3.42
N SER A 156 -26.03 5.34 3.55
CA SER A 156 -26.81 4.32 4.24
C SER A 156 -27.04 4.63 5.73
N LYS A 157 -26.19 5.47 6.31
CA LYS A 157 -26.27 5.95 7.70
C LYS A 157 -27.00 7.30 7.82
N GLY A 158 -27.41 7.91 6.71
CA GLY A 158 -28.03 9.24 6.66
C GLY A 158 -27.04 10.39 6.75
N ASN A 159 -25.73 10.12 6.67
CA ASN A 159 -24.68 11.15 6.66
C ASN A 159 -24.53 11.72 5.24
N ILE A 160 -25.48 12.55 4.83
CA ILE A 160 -25.59 13.02 3.43
C ILE A 160 -24.39 13.91 3.04
N ASP A 161 -24.00 14.86 3.88
CA ASP A 161 -22.88 15.77 3.62
C ASP A 161 -21.55 15.02 3.42
N ASP A 162 -21.27 14.05 4.30
CA ASP A 162 -20.07 13.21 4.19
C ASP A 162 -20.07 12.39 2.90
N ALA A 163 -21.24 11.89 2.48
CA ALA A 163 -21.37 11.16 1.23
C ALA A 163 -21.12 12.04 0.01
N ILE A 164 -21.67 13.26 -0.01
CA ILE A 164 -21.41 14.26 -1.06
C ILE A 164 -19.90 14.53 -1.16
N GLY A 165 -19.24 14.72 0.00
CA GLY A 165 -17.79 14.92 0.06
C GLY A 165 -17.01 13.74 -0.54
N ALA A 166 -17.33 12.51 -0.14
CA ALA A 166 -16.65 11.31 -0.64
C ALA A 166 -16.82 11.11 -2.15
N TYR A 167 -18.03 11.28 -2.70
CA TYR A 167 -18.24 11.18 -4.14
C TYR A 167 -17.57 12.33 -4.91
N GLY A 168 -17.55 13.54 -4.35
CA GLY A 168 -16.84 14.69 -4.93
C GLY A 168 -15.33 14.46 -5.02
N GLU A 169 -14.72 13.90 -3.97
CA GLU A 169 -13.31 13.52 -3.99
C GLU A 169 -13.06 12.43 -5.05
N ALA A 170 -13.93 11.42 -5.14
CA ALA A 170 -13.82 10.38 -6.18
C ALA A 170 -13.82 10.97 -7.59
N LEU A 171 -14.70 11.95 -7.87
CA LEU A 171 -14.77 12.64 -9.17
C LEU A 171 -13.58 13.57 -9.43
N THR A 172 -12.87 14.01 -8.39
CA THR A 172 -11.62 14.77 -8.55
C THR A 172 -10.50 13.84 -9.06
N LEU A 173 -10.52 12.57 -8.64
CA LEU A 173 -9.54 11.56 -9.04
C LEU A 173 -9.86 10.93 -10.41
N SER A 174 -11.14 10.64 -10.65
CA SER A 174 -11.65 10.01 -11.87
C SER A 174 -12.88 10.79 -12.38
N PRO A 175 -12.67 11.88 -13.15
CA PRO A 175 -13.75 12.76 -13.61
C PRO A 175 -14.76 12.12 -14.57
N ASP A 176 -14.46 10.93 -15.11
CA ASP A 176 -15.30 10.16 -16.01
C ASP A 176 -16.00 8.97 -15.30
N ASN A 177 -15.97 8.91 -13.96
CA ASN A 177 -16.55 7.80 -13.22
C ASN A 177 -18.07 7.92 -13.08
N THR A 178 -18.82 7.23 -13.96
CA THR A 178 -20.29 7.20 -13.96
C THR A 178 -20.89 6.76 -12.61
N ARG A 179 -20.24 5.83 -11.88
CA ARG A 179 -20.74 5.35 -10.58
C ARG A 179 -20.64 6.43 -9.50
N ALA A 180 -19.60 7.25 -9.52
CA ALA A 180 -19.46 8.38 -8.61
C ALA A 180 -20.54 9.44 -8.87
N TYR A 181 -20.82 9.76 -10.15
CA TYR A 181 -21.92 10.68 -10.49
C TYR A 181 -23.29 10.14 -10.06
N LEU A 182 -23.56 8.85 -10.24
CA LEU A 182 -24.79 8.21 -9.76
C LEU A 182 -24.93 8.33 -8.23
N GLY A 183 -23.85 8.03 -7.51
CA GLY A 183 -23.82 8.15 -6.04
C GLY A 183 -24.06 9.59 -5.58
N LEU A 184 -23.40 10.56 -6.22
CA LEU A 184 -23.52 11.97 -5.91
C LEU A 184 -24.93 12.52 -6.23
N ALA A 185 -25.50 12.15 -7.38
CA ALA A 185 -26.86 12.54 -7.75
C ALA A 185 -27.89 11.99 -6.77
N LYS A 186 -27.70 10.74 -6.32
CA LYS A 186 -28.51 10.14 -5.25
C LYS A 186 -28.36 10.91 -3.93
N ALA A 187 -27.15 11.30 -3.56
CA ALA A 187 -26.92 12.07 -2.34
C ALA A 187 -27.62 13.43 -2.37
N PHE A 188 -27.52 14.17 -3.48
CA PHE A 188 -28.24 15.44 -3.65
C PHE A 188 -29.77 15.27 -3.66
N LEU A 189 -30.28 14.16 -4.20
CA LEU A 189 -31.70 13.84 -4.10
C LEU A 189 -32.16 13.63 -2.65
N GLU A 190 -31.37 12.92 -1.84
CA GLU A 190 -31.67 12.71 -0.42
C GLU A 190 -31.52 14.00 0.41
N ASP A 191 -30.62 14.90 0.00
CA ASP A 191 -30.49 16.27 0.53
C ASP A 191 -31.69 17.18 0.17
N GLY A 192 -32.44 16.81 -0.87
CA GLY A 192 -33.53 17.62 -1.42
C GLY A 192 -33.10 18.66 -2.46
N ASP A 193 -31.81 18.72 -2.80
CA ASP A 193 -31.28 19.59 -3.86
C ASP A 193 -31.47 18.94 -5.25
N ILE A 194 -32.72 18.97 -5.71
CA ILE A 194 -33.13 18.40 -7.01
C ILE A 194 -32.36 19.04 -8.18
N ALA A 195 -32.03 20.34 -8.08
CA ALA A 195 -31.30 21.06 -9.11
C ALA A 195 -29.88 20.49 -9.29
N LYS A 196 -29.13 20.32 -8.19
CA LYS A 196 -27.80 19.70 -8.26
C LYS A 196 -27.87 18.23 -8.64
N ALA A 197 -28.88 17.50 -8.18
CA ALA A 197 -29.07 16.11 -8.59
C ALA A 197 -29.25 16.00 -10.12
N LEU A 198 -30.08 16.86 -10.71
CA LEU A 198 -30.32 16.90 -12.16
C LEU A 198 -29.05 17.26 -12.94
N GLU A 199 -28.32 18.29 -12.52
CA GLU A 199 -27.06 18.66 -13.16
C GLU A 199 -26.04 17.50 -13.12
N THR A 200 -25.95 16.84 -11.96
CA THR A 200 -25.00 15.74 -11.72
C THR A 200 -25.34 14.53 -12.58
N ILE A 201 -26.61 14.11 -12.63
CA ILE A 201 -27.00 12.95 -13.44
C ILE A 201 -26.89 13.22 -14.95
N GLN A 202 -27.07 14.48 -15.38
CA GLN A 202 -26.84 14.88 -16.77
C GLN A 202 -25.36 14.73 -17.18
N LYS A 203 -24.42 14.97 -16.26
CA LYS A 203 -22.99 14.68 -16.51
C LYS A 203 -22.77 13.18 -16.67
N ALA A 204 -23.37 12.35 -15.81
CA ALA A 204 -23.33 10.89 -15.95
C ALA A 204 -23.90 10.42 -17.30
N PHE A 205 -25.02 11.01 -17.74
CA PHE A 205 -25.67 10.69 -19.02
C PHE A 205 -24.80 11.06 -20.22
N LYS A 206 -24.03 12.16 -20.16
CA LYS A 206 -23.08 12.50 -21.22
C LYS A 206 -21.94 11.49 -21.33
N ILE A 207 -21.52 10.88 -20.21
CA ILE A 207 -20.45 9.88 -20.17
C ILE A 207 -20.96 8.52 -20.66
N ASP A 208 -22.09 8.05 -20.14
CA ASP A 208 -22.73 6.80 -20.55
C ASP A 208 -24.23 6.99 -20.82
N PRO A 209 -24.61 7.39 -22.05
CA PRO A 209 -26.01 7.62 -22.41
C PRO A 209 -26.87 6.35 -22.42
N LYS A 210 -26.26 5.16 -22.42
CA LYS A 210 -26.96 3.87 -22.49
C LYS A 210 -27.06 3.19 -21.13
N SER A 211 -26.46 3.75 -20.09
CA SER A 211 -26.59 3.23 -18.73
C SER A 211 -28.04 3.24 -18.28
N LYS A 212 -28.57 2.05 -18.01
CA LYS A 212 -29.94 1.86 -17.49
C LYS A 212 -30.10 2.53 -16.12
N GLU A 213 -29.05 2.53 -15.31
CA GLU A 213 -29.03 3.12 -13.98
C GLU A 213 -29.10 4.65 -14.07
N VAL A 214 -28.34 5.24 -14.99
CA VAL A 214 -28.37 6.69 -15.26
C VAL A 214 -29.73 7.13 -15.79
N LEU A 215 -30.27 6.41 -16.77
CA LEU A 215 -31.60 6.71 -17.33
C LEU A 215 -32.70 6.61 -16.28
N LYS A 216 -32.65 5.59 -15.43
CA LYS A 216 -33.61 5.43 -14.32
C LYS A 216 -33.51 6.59 -13.34
N MET A 217 -32.31 6.93 -12.87
CA MET A 217 -32.12 8.02 -11.92
C MET A 217 -32.53 9.37 -12.50
N LEU A 218 -32.23 9.62 -13.78
CA LEU A 218 -32.70 10.82 -14.47
C LEU A 218 -34.23 10.89 -14.51
N GLY A 219 -34.91 9.78 -14.81
CA GLY A 219 -36.37 9.70 -14.77
C GLY A 219 -36.94 9.95 -13.37
N ASP A 220 -36.33 9.35 -12.34
CA ASP A 220 -36.73 9.54 -10.94
C ASP A 220 -36.58 11.00 -10.49
N ILE A 221 -35.53 11.70 -10.95
CA ILE A 221 -35.30 13.13 -10.68
C ILE A 221 -36.32 14.01 -11.40
N LEU A 222 -36.59 13.76 -12.69
CA LEU A 222 -37.52 14.56 -13.50
C LEU A 222 -38.98 14.37 -13.09
N GLY A 223 -39.31 13.30 -12.37
CA GLY A 223 -40.65 13.04 -11.86
C GLY A 223 -40.98 13.68 -10.51
N LYS A 224 -40.03 14.37 -9.87
CA LYS A 224 -40.20 15.10 -8.61
C LYS A 224 -40.39 16.59 -8.87
#